data_AF-A0A936YS26-F1
#
_entry.id   AF-A0A936YS26-F1
#
_cell.length_a   1.000
_cell.length_b   1.000
_cell.length_c   1.000
_cell.angle_alpha   90.00
_cell.angle_beta   90.00
_cell.angle_gamma   90.00
#
_symmetry.space_group_name_H-M   'P 1'
#
loop_
_entity.id
_entity.type
_entity.pdbx_description
1 polymer ?
#
loop_
_entity_poly.entity_id
_entity_poly.type
_entity_poly.pdbx_seq_one_letter_code
_entity_poly.pdbx_strand_id
1 'polypeptide(L)'
;MTPEMMEAKINAYRGVLIGLLSVLVKDERYTALFDELEADGMFMDGEEDPGIVPSEGFAVDAAAAAEIRSLVDTARERARFR
;
A
#
# COMPACT_ATOMS: atom_id res chain seq x y z
N MET A 1 -4.93 -24.47 4.13
CA MET A 1 -4.09 -23.73 3.16
C MET A 1 -2.77 -23.48 3.83
N THR A 2 -1.64 -23.80 3.19
CA THR A 2 -0.32 -23.63 3.82
C THR A 2 0.12 -22.17 3.77
N PRO A 3 1.03 -21.72 4.65
CA PRO A 3 1.58 -20.37 4.61
C PRO A 3 2.15 -20.00 3.23
N GLU A 4 2.85 -20.92 2.59
CA GLU A 4 3.49 -20.72 1.27
C GLU A 4 2.45 -20.51 0.17
N MET A 5 1.32 -21.24 0.23
CA MET A 5 0.22 -21.05 -0.70
C MET A 5 -0.47 -19.69 -0.51
N MET A 6 -0.53 -19.20 0.74
CA MET A 6 -1.07 -17.87 1.03
C MET A 6 -0.15 -16.78 0.49
N GLU A 7 1.15 -16.88 0.77
CA GLU A 7 2.16 -15.95 0.28
C GLU A 7 2.16 -15.88 -1.26
N ALA A 8 2.11 -17.03 -1.94
CA ALA A 8 2.03 -17.07 -3.40
C ALA A 8 0.79 -16.34 -3.94
N LYS A 9 -0.38 -16.48 -3.27
CA LYS A 9 -1.61 -15.77 -3.64
C LYS A 9 -1.49 -14.26 -3.43
N ILE A 10 -0.96 -13.85 -2.28
CA ILE A 10 -0.74 -12.43 -1.96
C ILE A 10 0.19 -11.79 -2.99
N ASN A 11 1.32 -12.43 -3.28
CA ASN A 11 2.28 -11.93 -4.27
C ASN A 11 1.69 -11.84 -5.67
N ALA A 12 0.84 -12.79 -6.07
CA ALA A 12 0.11 -12.72 -7.33
C ALA A 12 -0.82 -11.49 -7.39
N TYR A 13 -1.59 -11.23 -6.32
CA TYR A 13 -2.47 -10.06 -6.25
C TYR A 13 -1.69 -8.75 -6.24
N ARG A 14 -0.59 -8.67 -5.50
CA ARG A 14 0.33 -7.52 -5.52
C ARG A 14 0.84 -7.24 -6.93
N GLY A 15 1.27 -8.28 -7.64
CA GLY A 15 1.75 -8.15 -9.01
C GLY A 15 0.70 -7.60 -9.99
N VAL A 16 -0.56 -8.03 -9.85
CA VAL A 16 -1.69 -7.53 -10.63
C VAL A 16 -1.97 -6.05 -10.29
N LEU A 17 -2.01 -5.69 -9.01
CA LEU A 17 -2.27 -4.32 -8.56
C LEU A 17 -1.17 -3.36 -9.02
N ILE A 18 0.10 -3.71 -8.86
CA ILE A 18 1.24 -2.92 -9.37
C ILE A 18 1.13 -2.75 -10.89
N GLY A 19 0.76 -3.82 -11.61
CA GLY A 19 0.54 -3.78 -13.05
C GLY A 19 -0.52 -2.74 -13.43
N LEU A 20 -1.67 -2.76 -12.78
CA LEU A 20 -2.76 -1.82 -12.98
C LEU A 20 -2.35 -0.38 -12.64
N LEU A 21 -1.84 -0.16 -11.43
CA LEU A 21 -1.41 1.16 -10.95
C LEU A 21 -0.33 1.78 -11.85
N SER A 22 0.61 0.98 -12.38
CA SER A 22 1.65 1.47 -13.28
C SER A 22 1.13 2.02 -14.61
N VAL A 23 -0.06 1.59 -15.04
CA VAL A 23 -0.74 2.15 -16.21
C VAL A 23 -1.47 3.44 -15.84
N LEU A 24 -2.16 3.43 -14.69
CA LEU A 24 -2.96 4.57 -14.23
C LEU A 24 -2.10 5.80 -13.88
N VAL A 25 -0.91 5.59 -13.31
CA VAL A 25 -0.03 6.68 -12.84
C VAL A 25 0.47 7.60 -13.96
N LYS A 26 0.37 7.18 -15.22
CA LYS A 26 0.78 7.99 -16.38
C LYS A 26 -0.31 8.94 -16.88
N ASP A 27 -1.51 8.85 -16.33
CA ASP A 27 -2.68 9.57 -16.81
C ASP A 27 -3.21 10.49 -15.72
N GLU A 28 -3.12 11.80 -15.96
CA GLU A 28 -3.47 12.87 -15.02
C GLU A 28 -4.93 12.79 -14.53
N ARG A 29 -5.81 12.08 -15.26
CA ARG A 29 -7.20 11.85 -14.82
C ARG A 29 -7.27 11.05 -13.52
N TYR A 30 -6.23 10.31 -13.16
CA TYR A 30 -6.17 9.50 -11.95
C TYR A 30 -5.34 10.12 -10.83
N THR A 31 -4.90 11.38 -10.94
CA THR A 31 -4.09 12.00 -9.87
C THR A 31 -4.79 11.93 -8.50
N ALA A 32 -6.09 12.22 -8.43
CA ALA A 32 -6.86 12.15 -7.19
C ALA A 32 -6.83 10.75 -6.53
N LEU A 33 -6.82 9.67 -7.33
CA LEU A 33 -6.69 8.31 -6.81
C LEU A 33 -5.32 8.11 -6.13
N PHE A 34 -4.25 8.65 -6.69
CA PHE A 34 -2.92 8.53 -6.09
C PHE A 34 -2.77 9.40 -4.84
N ASP A 35 -3.42 10.56 -4.79
CA ASP A 35 -3.47 11.40 -3.59
C ASP A 35 -4.21 10.68 -2.45
N GLU A 36 -5.34 10.00 -2.76
CA GLU A 36 -6.09 9.18 -1.80
C GLU A 36 -5.25 7.98 -1.30
N LEU A 37 -4.58 7.26 -2.21
CA LEU A 37 -3.71 6.14 -1.82
C LEU A 37 -2.49 6.58 -1.01
N GLU A 38 -1.95 7.77 -1.27
CA GLU A 38 -0.91 8.36 -0.42
C GLU A 38 -1.45 8.69 0.96
N ALA A 39 -2.66 9.25 1.07
CA ALA A 39 -3.30 9.53 2.34
C ALA A 39 -3.58 8.24 3.14
N ASP A 40 -4.06 7.19 2.50
CA ASP A 40 -4.23 5.86 3.12
C ASP A 40 -2.88 5.24 3.52
N GLY A 41 -1.83 5.55 2.76
CA GLY A 41 -0.45 5.20 3.07
C GLY A 41 0.15 6.05 4.18
N MET A 42 -0.39 7.22 4.51
CA MET A 42 0.05 8.07 5.61
C MET A 42 -0.64 7.60 6.91
N PHE A 43 -0.11 6.54 7.51
CA PHE A 43 -0.50 6.19 8.89
C PHE A 43 -0.15 7.35 9.83
N MET A 44 -1.09 7.69 10.74
CA MET A 44 -0.96 8.82 11.66
C MET A 44 0.21 8.63 12.64
N ASP A 45 1.37 9.19 12.32
CA ASP A 45 2.49 9.45 13.25
C ASP A 45 2.16 10.61 14.23
N GLY A 46 0.87 10.77 14.57
CA GLY A 46 0.30 12.04 15.01
C GLY A 46 0.13 12.21 16.51
N GLU A 47 -0.44 11.24 17.22
CA GLU A 47 -0.65 11.32 18.68
C GLU A 47 -0.77 9.92 19.28
N GLU A 48 0.36 9.23 19.46
CA GLU A 48 0.43 8.22 20.51
C GLU A 48 0.60 8.95 21.86
N ASP A 49 -0.52 9.22 22.51
CA ASP A 49 -0.57 9.64 23.92
C ASP A 49 0.26 8.64 24.75
N PRO A 50 1.29 9.08 25.52
CA PRO A 50 2.29 8.22 26.19
C PRO A 50 1.74 7.30 27.31
N GLY A 51 0.45 6.96 27.27
CA GLY A 51 -0.22 6.00 28.15
C GLY A 51 -1.10 4.96 27.42
N ILE A 52 -1.22 4.97 26.09
CA ILE A 52 -2.01 3.96 25.36
C ILE A 52 -1.14 2.77 24.97
N VAL A 53 -1.48 1.60 25.49
CA VAL A 53 -0.87 0.33 25.07
C VAL A 53 -1.32 0.04 23.63
N PRO A 54 -0.40 -0.19 22.67
CA PRO A 54 -0.77 -0.51 21.30
C PRO A 54 -1.64 -1.77 21.28
N SER A 55 -2.88 -1.64 20.81
CA SER A 55 -3.75 -2.80 20.56
C SER A 55 -3.32 -3.53 19.28
N GLU A 56 -3.61 -4.83 19.16
CA GLU A 56 -3.33 -5.61 17.95
C GLU A 56 -3.93 -5.00 16.67
N GLY A 57 -5.00 -4.21 16.78
CA GLY A 57 -5.58 -3.46 15.64
C GLY A 57 -4.63 -2.42 15.05
N PHE A 58 -3.83 -1.74 15.88
CA PHE A 58 -2.84 -0.75 15.42
C PHE A 58 -1.75 -1.38 14.55
N ALA A 59 -1.32 -2.60 14.89
CA ALA A 59 -0.27 -3.29 14.14
C ALA A 59 -0.75 -3.72 12.74
N VAL A 60 -2.03 -4.10 12.61
CA VAL A 60 -2.62 -4.51 11.32
C VAL A 60 -2.82 -3.29 10.42
N ASP A 61 -3.34 -2.19 10.94
CA ASP A 61 -3.57 -0.97 10.16
C ASP A 61 -2.25 -0.33 9.72
N ALA A 62 -1.23 -0.31 10.57
CA ALA A 62 0.10 0.15 10.21
C ALA A 62 0.75 -0.71 9.12
N ALA A 63 0.58 -2.04 9.20
CA ALA A 63 1.07 -2.96 8.17
C ALA A 63 0.33 -2.75 6.83
N ALA A 64 -0.98 -2.49 6.87
CA ALA A 64 -1.77 -2.18 5.67
C ALA A 64 -1.33 -0.86 5.03
N ALA A 65 -1.16 0.21 5.81
CA ALA A 65 -0.66 1.49 5.30
C ALA A 65 0.74 1.36 4.69
N ALA A 66 1.64 0.60 5.33
CA ALA A 66 2.98 0.32 4.79
C ALA A 66 2.92 -0.45 3.46
N GLU A 67 1.99 -1.39 3.35
CA GLU A 67 1.77 -2.14 2.12
C GLU A 67 1.25 -1.25 0.98
N ILE A 68 0.31 -0.34 1.27
CA ILE A 68 -0.21 0.63 0.29
C ILE A 68 0.93 1.50 -0.25
N ARG A 69 1.77 2.07 0.62
CA ARG A 69 2.95 2.85 0.20
C ARG A 69 3.86 2.03 -0.72
N SER A 70 4.17 0.81 -0.32
CA SER A 70 5.01 -0.10 -1.11
C SER A 70 4.45 -0.37 -2.52
N LEU A 71 3.14 -0.58 -2.64
CA LEU A 71 2.49 -0.81 -3.94
C LEU A 71 2.54 0.42 -4.84
N VAL A 72 2.25 1.60 -4.29
CA VAL A 72 2.27 2.88 -5.02
C VAL A 72 3.68 3.20 -5.52
N ASP A 73 4.69 3.09 -4.65
CA ASP A 73 6.08 3.35 -5.00
C ASP A 73 6.57 2.40 -6.10
N THR A 74 6.31 1.10 -5.94
CA THR A 74 6.69 0.10 -6.95
C THR A 74 5.99 0.35 -8.29
N ALA A 75 4.72 0.77 -8.28
CA ALA A 75 3.98 1.11 -9.49
C ALA A 75 4.57 2.33 -10.20
N ARG A 76 4.95 3.37 -9.44
CA ARG A 76 5.63 4.58 -9.95
C ARG A 76 6.98 4.24 -10.56
N GLU A 77 7.80 3.46 -9.87
CA GLU A 77 9.08 2.98 -10.40
C GLU A 77 8.89 2.22 -11.70
N ARG A 78 7.97 1.25 -11.72
CA ARG A 78 7.68 0.45 -12.93
C ARG A 78 7.20 1.32 -14.09
N ALA A 79 6.44 2.36 -13.84
CA ALA A 79 5.96 3.27 -14.86
C ALA A 79 7.08 4.12 -15.48
N ARG A 80 8.19 4.38 -14.76
CA ARG A 80 9.36 5.10 -15.31
C ARG A 80 10.13 4.29 -16.34
N PHE A 81 10.12 2.96 -16.23
CA PHE A 81 10.89 2.06 -17.10
C PHE A 81 10.07 1.44 -18.26
N ARG A 82 8.78 1.74 -18.32
CA ARG A 82 7.87 1.38 -19.43
C ARG A 82 7.50 2.61 -20.23
#